data_AF-K2D870-F1
#
_entry.id   AF-K2D870-F1
#
_cell.length_a   1.000
_cell.length_b   1.000
_cell.length_c   1.000
_cell.angle_alpha   90.00
_cell.angle_beta   90.00
_cell.angle_gamma   90.00
#
_symmetry.space_group_name_H-M   'P 1'
#
loop_
_entity.id
_entity.type
_entity.pdbx_description
1 polymer ?
#
loop_
_entity_poly.entity_id
_entity_poly.type
_entity_poly.pdbx_seq_one_letter_code
_entity_poly.pdbx_strand_id
1 'polypeptide(L)'
;MVERDDLEGFLNDALDQMGFLAHEKTDFMEFWLSRMLDNTQHYFFVSFVGTEDMNAIAPLSITPQPDTLARVFMFYHPTDTAFYVEPQVLNPVSRYGFNVFEWGGTSSIPWHE
;
A
#
# COMPACT_ATOMS: atom_id res chain seq x y z
N MET A 1 0.88 8.20 -11.19
CA MET A 1 2.23 8.76 -10.91
C MET A 1 2.08 9.79 -9.81
N VAL A 2 3.07 9.88 -8.94
CA VAL A 2 3.09 10.76 -7.77
C VAL A 2 4.41 11.51 -7.78
N GLU A 3 4.38 12.83 -7.59
CA GLU A 3 5.60 13.62 -7.40
C GLU A 3 6.23 13.31 -6.05
N ARG A 4 7.57 13.35 -5.99
CA ARG A 4 8.30 13.08 -4.75
C ARG A 4 7.82 13.94 -3.57
N ASP A 5 7.60 15.23 -3.81
CA ASP A 5 7.19 16.19 -2.77
C ASP A 5 5.74 15.96 -2.31
N ASP A 6 4.90 15.34 -3.15
CA ASP A 6 3.51 15.00 -2.85
C ASP A 6 3.35 13.58 -2.28
N LEU A 7 4.42 12.79 -2.20
CA LEU A 7 4.35 11.37 -1.87
C LEU A 7 3.69 11.10 -0.52
N GLU A 8 4.07 11.86 0.51
CA GLU A 8 3.51 11.71 1.85
C GLU A 8 1.99 12.00 1.85
N GLY A 9 1.57 13.09 1.20
CA GLY A 9 0.16 13.46 1.09
C GLY A 9 -0.65 12.39 0.34
N PHE A 10 -0.13 11.94 -0.80
CA PHE A 10 -0.73 10.88 -1.59
C PHE A 10 -0.92 9.58 -0.80
N LEU A 11 0.11 9.12 -0.08
CA LEU A 11 0.01 7.91 0.73
C LEU A 11 -1.01 8.09 1.86
N ASN A 12 -1.00 9.25 2.54
CA ASN A 12 -1.99 9.54 3.57
C ASN A 12 -3.42 9.41 3.05
N ASP A 13 -3.72 10.04 1.91
CA ASP A 13 -5.05 10.02 1.31
C ASP A 13 -5.45 8.64 0.81
N ALA A 14 -4.52 7.89 0.19
CA ALA A 14 -4.77 6.55 -0.31
C ALA A 14 -5.10 5.57 0.83
N LEU A 15 -4.36 5.63 1.94
CA LEU A 15 -4.59 4.78 3.11
C LEU A 15 -5.93 5.09 3.79
N ASP A 16 -6.31 6.37 3.87
CA ASP A 16 -7.62 6.77 4.39
C ASP A 16 -8.76 6.25 3.50
N GLN A 17 -8.62 6.36 2.17
CA GLN A 17 -9.59 5.82 1.22
C GLN A 17 -9.75 4.29 1.32
N MET A 18 -8.66 3.57 1.58
CA MET A 18 -8.69 2.11 1.80
C MET A 18 -9.19 1.71 3.20
N GLY A 19 -9.44 2.67 4.10
CA GLY A 19 -9.99 2.40 5.43
C GLY A 19 -8.98 1.84 6.42
N PHE A 20 -7.72 2.26 6.32
CA PHE A 20 -6.72 2.01 7.37
C PHE A 20 -7.16 2.70 8.66
N LEU A 21 -6.96 2.02 9.80
CA LEU A 21 -7.08 2.65 11.11
C LEU A 21 -5.86 3.53 11.38
N ALA A 22 -6.00 4.50 12.29
CA ALA A 22 -4.93 5.46 12.58
C ALA A 22 -3.57 4.80 12.91
N HIS A 23 -3.57 3.74 13.74
CA HIS A 23 -2.33 3.03 14.08
C HIS A 23 -1.77 2.23 12.91
N GLU A 24 -2.60 1.54 12.12
CA GLU A 24 -2.16 0.80 10.93
C GLU A 24 -1.56 1.75 9.88
N LYS A 25 -2.16 2.93 9.73
CA LYS A 25 -1.66 4.01 8.86
C LYS A 25 -0.32 4.52 9.36
N THR A 26 -0.18 4.79 10.66
CA THR A 26 1.10 5.17 11.26
C THR A 26 2.17 4.12 11.00
N ASP A 27 1.90 2.84 11.29
CA ASP A 27 2.86 1.75 11.09
C ASP A 27 3.27 1.63 9.61
N PHE A 28 2.30 1.72 8.70
CA PHE A 28 2.55 1.70 7.26
C PHE A 28 3.45 2.87 6.83
N MET A 29 3.13 4.08 7.26
CA MET A 29 3.87 5.30 6.91
C MET A 29 5.29 5.28 7.48
N GLU A 30 5.45 4.92 8.75
CA GLU A 30 6.76 4.79 9.40
C GLU A 30 7.65 3.77 8.68
N PHE A 31 7.07 2.67 8.22
CA PHE A 31 7.82 1.67 7.48
C PHE A 31 8.14 2.13 6.04
N TRP A 32 7.14 2.55 5.27
CA TRP A 32 7.29 2.74 3.82
C TRP A 32 7.79 4.12 3.41
N LEU A 33 7.35 5.20 4.04
CA LEU A 33 7.61 6.55 3.54
C LEU A 33 9.11 6.85 3.47
N SER A 34 9.85 6.59 4.56
CA SER A 34 11.30 6.82 4.58
C SER A 34 12.02 6.00 3.49
N ARG A 35 11.66 4.72 3.34
CA ARG A 35 12.28 3.81 2.35
C ARG A 35 11.99 4.23 0.91
N MET A 36 10.79 4.75 0.66
CA MET A 36 10.47 5.33 -0.63
C MET A 36 11.29 6.60 -0.87
N LEU A 37 11.40 7.48 0.12
CA LEU A 37 12.15 8.74 0.03
C LEU A 37 13.67 8.56 -0.02
N ASP A 38 14.23 7.42 0.37
CA ASP A 38 15.65 7.11 0.15
C ASP A 38 16.03 7.06 -1.34
N ASN A 39 15.04 6.87 -2.21
CA ASN A 39 15.21 6.97 -3.66
C ASN A 39 15.30 8.41 -4.10
N THR A 40 16.20 8.74 -5.01
CA THR A 40 16.46 10.14 -5.40
C THR A 40 15.62 10.63 -6.58
N GLN A 41 14.84 9.74 -7.20
CA GLN A 41 14.05 10.04 -8.39
C GLN A 41 12.91 11.03 -8.09
N HIS A 42 12.52 11.77 -9.13
CA HIS A 42 11.51 12.83 -9.01
C HIS A 42 10.07 12.33 -8.90
N TYR A 43 9.77 11.13 -9.39
CA TYR A 43 8.43 10.56 -9.41
C TYR A 43 8.39 9.13 -8.89
N PHE A 44 7.21 8.73 -8.40
CA PHE A 44 6.88 7.37 -8.03
C PHE A 44 5.67 6.90 -8.84
N PHE A 45 5.80 5.76 -9.52
CA PHE A 45 4.63 4.95 -9.82
C PHE A 45 4.24 4.23 -8.53
N VAL A 46 2.98 4.29 -8.13
CA VAL A 46 2.45 3.60 -6.95
C VAL A 46 1.15 2.91 -7.34
N SER A 47 1.01 1.64 -6.94
CA SER A 47 -0.18 0.84 -7.15
C SER A 47 -0.44 -0.05 -5.94
N PHE A 48 -1.70 -0.37 -5.66
CA PHE A 48 -2.09 -1.24 -4.56
C PHE A 48 -2.75 -2.50 -5.09
N VAL A 49 -2.43 -3.65 -4.50
CA VAL A 49 -3.06 -4.93 -4.79
C VAL A 49 -3.96 -5.28 -3.60
N GLY A 50 -5.24 -5.52 -3.89
CA GLY A 50 -6.26 -5.75 -2.87
C GLY A 50 -6.41 -7.22 -2.49
N THR A 51 -7.33 -7.47 -1.54
CA THR A 51 -7.58 -8.80 -0.96
C THR A 51 -7.84 -9.90 -2.00
N GLU A 52 -8.67 -9.64 -3.02
CA GLU A 52 -9.04 -10.64 -4.02
C GLU A 52 -7.81 -11.12 -4.80
N ASP A 53 -7.06 -10.19 -5.38
CA ASP A 53 -5.84 -10.47 -6.13
C ASP A 53 -4.77 -11.14 -5.25
N MET A 54 -4.59 -10.64 -4.03
CA MET A 54 -3.66 -11.23 -3.06
C MET A 54 -4.01 -12.68 -2.70
N ASN A 55 -5.30 -12.99 -2.56
CA ASN A 55 -5.74 -14.36 -2.27
C ASN A 55 -5.54 -15.30 -3.47
N ALA A 56 -5.60 -14.78 -4.70
CA ALA A 56 -5.35 -15.56 -5.91
C ALA A 56 -3.86 -15.94 -6.06
N ILE A 57 -2.95 -15.02 -5.70
CA ILE A 57 -1.50 -15.20 -5.91
C ILE A 57 -0.75 -15.72 -4.67
N ALA A 58 -1.27 -15.46 -3.47
CA ALA A 58 -0.65 -15.82 -2.19
C ALA A 58 -1.74 -16.18 -1.17
N PRO A 59 -2.35 -17.38 -1.25
CA PRO A 59 -3.43 -17.80 -0.35
C PRO A 59 -3.00 -17.75 1.11
N LEU A 60 -3.89 -17.25 1.98
CA LEU A 60 -3.66 -17.15 3.42
C LEU A 60 -4.74 -17.92 4.19
N SER A 61 -4.31 -18.71 5.17
CA SER A 61 -5.21 -19.42 6.09
C SER A 61 -4.85 -19.06 7.53
N ILE A 62 -5.84 -18.66 8.31
CA ILE A 62 -5.70 -18.22 9.70
C ILE A 62 -6.66 -19.04 10.56
N THR A 63 -6.20 -19.47 11.75
CA THR A 63 -7.04 -20.20 12.73
C THR A 63 -6.91 -19.55 14.11
N PRO A 64 -8.02 -19.11 14.73
CA PRO A 64 -9.40 -19.17 14.24
C PRO A 64 -9.61 -18.33 12.96
N GLN A 65 -10.60 -18.69 12.14
CA GLN A 65 -10.90 -17.97 10.91
C GLN A 65 -11.38 -16.55 11.26
N PRO A 66 -10.80 -15.49 10.65
CA PRO A 66 -11.29 -14.14 10.86
C PRO A 66 -12.65 -13.95 10.19
N ASP A 67 -13.49 -13.15 10.84
CA ASP A 67 -14.74 -12.65 10.27
C ASP A 67 -14.46 -11.72 9.09
N THR A 68 -13.39 -10.92 9.17
CA THR A 68 -12.91 -10.06 8.08
C THR A 68 -11.43 -10.26 7.83
N LEU A 69 -11.05 -10.54 6.59
CA LEU A 69 -9.67 -10.48 6.12
C LEU A 69 -9.52 -9.37 5.08
N ALA A 70 -8.62 -8.43 5.37
CA ALA A 70 -8.25 -7.36 4.47
C ALA A 70 -6.76 -7.40 4.19
N ARG A 71 -6.38 -7.22 2.92
CA ARG A 71 -4.99 -7.28 2.48
C ARG A 71 -4.72 -6.15 1.51
N VAL A 72 -3.69 -5.36 1.80
CA VAL A 72 -3.23 -4.26 0.94
C VAL A 72 -1.75 -4.42 0.70
N PHE A 73 -1.38 -4.67 -0.55
CA PHE A 73 0.02 -4.80 -0.93
C PHE A 73 0.42 -3.67 -1.88
N MET A 74 1.32 -2.79 -1.45
CA MET A 74 1.80 -1.68 -2.27
C MET A 74 2.93 -2.15 -3.20
N PHE A 75 2.87 -1.80 -4.48
CA PHE A 75 4.03 -1.80 -5.36
C PHE A 75 4.39 -0.36 -5.71
N TYR A 76 5.69 -0.03 -5.67
CA TYR A 76 6.16 1.25 -6.19
C TYR A 76 7.40 1.13 -7.10
N HIS A 77 7.53 2.09 -8.01
CA HIS A 77 8.69 2.22 -8.90
C HIS A 77 9.14 3.70 -8.96
N PRO A 78 10.32 4.03 -8.41
CA PRO A 78 10.87 5.37 -8.53
C PRO A 78 11.44 5.61 -9.94
N THR A 79 11.18 6.79 -10.51
CA THR A 79 11.57 7.13 -11.90
C THR A 79 11.70 8.64 -12.09
N ASP A 80 12.62 9.07 -12.95
CA ASP A 80 12.75 10.49 -13.37
C ASP A 80 11.78 10.86 -14.50
N THR A 81 11.01 9.88 -15.00
CA THR A 81 10.05 10.08 -16.08
C THR A 81 8.64 9.82 -15.59
N ALA A 82 7.79 10.84 -15.68
CA ALA A 82 6.36 10.70 -15.46
C ALA A 82 5.64 10.34 -16.77
N PHE A 83 4.62 9.50 -16.65
CA PHE A 83 3.68 9.19 -17.72
C PHE A 83 2.26 9.14 -17.15
N TYR A 84 1.27 9.29 -18.03
CA TYR A 84 -0.13 9.20 -17.60
C TYR A 84 -0.47 7.77 -17.19
N VAL A 85 -1.12 7.64 -16.03
CA VAL A 85 -1.68 6.40 -15.52
C VAL A 85 -3.07 6.72 -15.01
N GLU A 86 -4.06 5.89 -15.35
CA GLU A 86 -5.40 6.03 -14.81
C GLU A 86 -5.35 5.84 -13.28
N PRO A 87 -5.95 6.75 -12.48
CA PRO A 87 -6.01 6.58 -11.04
C PRO A 87 -6.72 5.28 -10.65
N GLN A 88 -6.12 4.55 -9.72
CA GLN A 88 -6.72 3.33 -9.20
C GLN A 88 -7.96 3.66 -8.34
N VAL A 89 -9.04 2.90 -8.51
CA VAL A 89 -10.19 2.97 -7.61
C VAL A 89 -9.84 2.24 -6.31
N LEU A 90 -9.75 2.98 -5.22
CA LEU A 90 -9.48 2.46 -3.89
C LEU A 90 -10.79 2.30 -3.12
N ASN A 91 -11.07 1.10 -2.63
CA ASN A 91 -12.28 0.80 -1.89
C ASN A 91 -11.95 0.64 -0.39
N PRO A 92 -12.76 1.20 0.52
CA PRO A 92 -12.54 1.05 1.94
C PRO A 92 -12.83 -0.39 2.38
N VAL A 93 -12.05 -0.85 3.36
CA VAL A 93 -12.26 -2.14 4.01
C VAL A 93 -13.43 -2.05 5.00
N SER A 94 -14.43 -2.92 4.83
CA SER A 94 -15.55 -3.07 5.76
C SER A 94 -15.19 -4.08 6.86
N ARG A 95 -15.10 -3.62 8.12
CA ARG A 95 -14.65 -4.42 9.26
C ARG A 95 -15.81 -4.90 10.13
N TYR A 96 -15.78 -6.16 10.53
CA TYR A 96 -16.69 -6.72 11.54
C TYR A 96 -16.06 -7.93 12.26
N GLY A 97 -16.45 -8.14 13.51
CA GLY A 97 -16.05 -9.31 14.29
C GLY A 97 -14.54 -9.38 14.59
N PHE A 98 -13.96 -10.58 14.53
CA PHE A 98 -12.52 -10.79 14.57
C PHE A 98 -11.92 -10.42 13.20
N ASN A 99 -11.12 -9.35 13.16
CA ASN A 99 -10.57 -8.80 11.92
C ASN A 99 -9.06 -9.03 11.84
N VAL A 100 -8.56 -9.34 10.64
CA VAL A 100 -7.14 -9.32 10.30
C VAL A 100 -6.92 -8.35 9.14
N PHE A 101 -5.99 -7.44 9.33
CA PHE A 101 -5.55 -6.50 8.30
C PHE A 101 -4.06 -6.73 8.02
N GLU A 102 -3.77 -7.26 6.83
CA GLU A 102 -2.40 -7.43 6.34
C GLU A 102 -2.06 -6.25 5.44
N TRP A 103 -0.91 -5.62 5.70
CA TRP A 103 -0.32 -4.68 4.76
C TRP A 103 1.13 -5.04 4.49
N GLY A 104 1.58 -4.70 3.29
CA GLY A 104 2.94 -4.94 2.87
C GLY A 104 3.22 -4.22 1.57
N GLY A 105 4.35 -4.55 0.97
CA GLY A 105 4.70 -3.98 -0.31
C GLY A 105 6.05 -4.40 -0.83
N THR A 106 6.33 -3.99 -2.05
CA THR A 106 7.63 -4.15 -2.69
C THR A 106 7.92 -2.98 -3.62
N SER A 107 9.12 -2.96 -4.18
CA SER A 107 9.47 -2.00 -5.21
C SER A 107 10.20 -2.67 -6.37
N SER A 108 10.34 -1.94 -7.47
CA SER A 108 11.13 -2.36 -8.62
C SER A 108 12.64 -2.41 -8.37
N ILE A 109 13.10 -1.84 -7.26
CA ILE A 109 14.50 -1.71 -6.90
C ILE A 109 14.78 -2.58 -5.66
N PRO A 110 15.95 -3.24 -5.58
CA PRO A 110 16.30 -4.01 -4.39
C PRO A 110 16.44 -3.12 -3.15
N TRP A 111 16.06 -3.66 -2.00
CA TRP A 111 16.30 -3.02 -0.71
C TRP A 111 17.80 -3.01 -0.39
N HIS A 112 18.28 -1.91 0.14
CA HIS A 112 19.56 -1.86 0.84
C HIS A 112 19.25 -1.87 2.34
N GLU A 113 19.68 -2.93 3.03
CA GLU A 113 19.60 -3.04 4.50
C GLU A 113 20.63 -2.14 5.20
#